data_AF-A0AAD3CSY4-F1
#
_entry.id   AF-A0AAD3CSY4-F1
#
_cell.length_a   1.000
_cell.length_b   1.000
_cell.length_c   1.000
_cell.angle_alpha   90.00
_cell.angle_beta   90.00
_cell.angle_gamma   90.00
#
_symmetry.space_group_name_H-M   'P 1'
#
loop_
_entity.id
_entity.type
_entity.pdbx_description
1 polymer ?
#
loop_
_entity_poly.entity_id
_entity_poly.type
_entity_poly.pdbx_seq_one_letter_code
_entity_poly.pdbx_strand_id
1 'polypeptide(L)'
;MQQVQLQDGSVAWSMNCVEYLQGAISNVDKYLNECDSALKNYRDGKRPFPSSYRPEMDVTPELDAEAMNRYQQYIGVLRWAIELGRIDMNTEVSCLSQHLASPREGHMHAVYKIFRYLQKNLSSNPGRMVFDGAYPDTDPKLFANSVTDPDEWNDFYPEAAE
;
A
#
# COMPACT_ATOMS: atom_id res chain seq x y z
N MET A 1 2.56 -16.41 8.21
CA MET A 1 3.86 -16.24 7.50
C MET A 1 4.20 -17.54 6.81
N GLN A 2 4.91 -17.49 5.68
CA GLN A 2 5.33 -18.65 4.90
C GLN A 2 6.82 -18.57 4.63
N GLN A 3 7.51 -19.70 4.58
CA GLN A 3 8.91 -19.74 4.16
C GLN A 3 9.02 -19.79 2.64
N VAL A 4 10.02 -19.12 2.09
CA VAL A 4 10.36 -19.13 0.67
C VAL A 4 11.86 -19.39 0.52
N GLN A 5 12.22 -20.15 -0.51
CA GLN A 5 13.62 -20.40 -0.84
C GLN A 5 14.10 -19.29 -1.79
N LEU A 6 15.21 -18.65 -1.42
CA LEU A 6 15.88 -17.62 -2.21
C LEU A 6 16.75 -18.26 -3.31
N GLN A 7 17.24 -17.44 -4.24
CA GLN A 7 18.02 -17.92 -5.40
C GLN A 7 19.38 -18.53 -5.00
N ASP A 8 19.94 -18.09 -3.88
CA ASP A 8 21.18 -18.60 -3.28
C ASP A 8 20.97 -19.92 -2.50
N GLY A 9 19.72 -20.40 -2.41
CA GLY A 9 19.34 -21.60 -1.67
C GLY A 9 19.02 -21.37 -0.21
N SER A 10 19.20 -20.16 0.33
CA SER A 10 18.81 -19.81 1.70
C SER A 10 17.29 -19.71 1.85
N VAL A 11 16.80 -19.72 3.09
CA VAL A 11 15.36 -19.68 3.40
C VAL A 11 15.04 -18.38 4.11
N ALA A 12 14.08 -17.64 3.57
CA ALA A 12 13.58 -16.40 4.14
C ALA A 12 12.11 -16.53 4.56
N TRP A 13 11.73 -15.75 5.57
CA TRP A 13 10.33 -15.59 5.92
C TRP A 13 9.64 -14.66 4.92
N SER A 14 8.37 -14.92 4.64
CA SER A 14 7.54 -14.07 3.80
C SER A 14 6.14 -13.90 4.38
N MET A 15 5.54 -12.77 4.04
CA MET A 15 4.13 -12.49 4.30
C MET A 15 3.43 -12.08 3.01
N ASN A 16 2.10 -12.26 2.98
CA ASN A 16 1.24 -11.77 1.93
C ASN A 16 -0.08 -11.27 2.55
N CYS A 17 -0.83 -10.53 1.76
CA CYS A 17 -2.05 -9.83 2.18
C CYS A 17 -3.33 -10.47 1.61
N VAL A 18 -3.25 -11.66 1.01
CA VAL A 18 -4.33 -12.22 0.17
C VAL A 18 -5.60 -12.46 0.96
N GLU A 19 -5.52 -13.19 2.08
CA GLU A 19 -6.69 -13.52 2.91
C GLU A 19 -7.35 -12.26 3.48
N TYR A 20 -6.53 -11.32 3.96
CA TYR A 20 -7.00 -10.03 4.48
C TYR A 20 -7.78 -9.25 3.41
N LEU A 21 -7.20 -9.14 2.21
CA LEU A 21 -7.80 -8.40 1.11
C LEU A 21 -9.04 -9.09 0.53
N GLN A 22 -9.08 -10.43 0.48
CA GLN A 22 -10.28 -11.16 0.06
C GLN A 22 -11.48 -10.82 0.98
N GLY A 23 -11.26 -10.80 2.28
CA GLY A 23 -12.28 -10.39 3.26
C GLY A 23 -12.71 -8.94 3.06
N ALA A 24 -11.75 -8.02 2.94
CA ALA A 24 -12.01 -6.60 2.71
C ALA A 24 -12.80 -6.34 1.42
N ILE A 25 -12.37 -6.91 0.29
CA ILE A 25 -13.03 -6.77 -1.01
C ILE A 25 -14.46 -7.32 -0.95
N SER A 26 -14.66 -8.48 -0.32
CA SER A 26 -16.00 -9.07 -0.14
C SER A 26 -16.93 -8.13 0.64
N ASN A 27 -16.42 -7.51 1.70
CA ASN A 27 -17.21 -6.56 2.50
C ASN A 27 -17.56 -5.29 1.72
N VAL A 28 -16.62 -4.73 0.95
CA VAL A 28 -16.88 -3.57 0.10
C VAL A 28 -17.88 -3.89 -1.01
N ASP A 29 -17.74 -5.03 -1.67
CA ASP A 29 -18.64 -5.44 -2.75
C ASP A 29 -20.04 -5.73 -2.24
N LYS A 30 -20.18 -6.36 -1.06
CA LYS A 30 -21.49 -6.54 -0.38
C LYS A 30 -22.18 -5.20 -0.13
N TYR A 31 -21.47 -4.23 0.44
CA TYR A 31 -22.02 -2.90 0.67
C TYR A 31 -22.44 -2.22 -0.63
N LEU A 32 -21.61 -2.30 -1.68
CA LEU A 32 -21.97 -1.73 -2.98
C LEU A 32 -23.22 -2.40 -3.57
N ASN A 33 -23.38 -3.72 -3.41
CA ASN A 33 -24.58 -4.43 -3.85
C ASN A 33 -25.84 -4.00 -3.08
N GLU A 34 -25.74 -3.65 -1.79
CA GLU A 34 -26.85 -3.06 -1.02
C GLU A 34 -27.27 -1.69 -1.55
N CYS A 35 -26.35 -0.97 -2.22
CA CYS A 35 -26.60 0.30 -2.88
C CYS A 35 -26.84 0.17 -4.40
N ASP A 36 -27.26 -1.00 -4.89
CA ASP A 36 -27.50 -1.30 -6.31
C ASP A 36 -26.29 -1.01 -7.23
N SER A 37 -25.08 -1.09 -6.68
CA SER A 37 -23.81 -0.91 -7.38
C SER A 37 -22.90 -2.14 -7.20
N ALA A 38 -21.70 -2.12 -7.78
CA ALA A 38 -20.73 -3.20 -7.65
C ALA A 38 -19.32 -2.70 -7.99
N LEU A 39 -18.27 -3.32 -7.44
CA LEU A 39 -16.88 -2.93 -7.73
C LEU A 39 -16.57 -2.95 -9.24
N LYS A 40 -17.19 -3.87 -9.99
CA LYS A 40 -17.05 -3.96 -11.45
C LYS A 40 -17.45 -2.69 -12.20
N ASN A 41 -18.27 -1.82 -11.60
CA ASN A 41 -18.70 -0.55 -12.20
C ASN A 41 -17.60 0.52 -12.11
N TYR A 42 -16.61 0.35 -11.22
CA TYR A 42 -15.56 1.33 -10.94
C TYR A 42 -14.29 1.06 -11.78
N ARG A 43 -14.43 1.04 -13.11
CA ARG A 43 -13.37 0.89 -14.14
C ARG A 43 -12.81 -0.54 -14.31
N ASP A 44 -11.85 -0.67 -15.22
CA ASP A 44 -11.24 -1.92 -15.70
C ASP A 44 -10.23 -2.56 -14.75
N GLY A 45 -9.88 -1.90 -13.63
CA GLY A 45 -8.99 -2.42 -12.60
C GLY A 45 -7.54 -2.63 -13.05
N LYS A 46 -7.05 -1.89 -14.05
CA LYS A 46 -5.64 -1.99 -14.49
C LYS A 46 -4.65 -1.21 -13.61
N ARG A 47 -5.13 -0.17 -12.93
CA ARG A 47 -4.33 0.70 -12.04
C ARG A 47 -5.21 1.10 -10.83
N PRO A 48 -4.62 1.45 -9.67
CA PRO A 48 -5.38 1.83 -8.48
C PRO A 48 -6.38 2.96 -8.74
N PHE A 49 -5.97 4.06 -9.39
CA PHE A 49 -6.87 5.03 -10.01
C PHE A 49 -6.23 5.71 -11.24
N PRO A 50 -6.96 6.52 -12.06
CA PRO A 50 -6.41 7.12 -13.26
C PRO A 50 -5.25 8.09 -12.97
N SER A 51 -4.19 8.05 -13.77
CA SER A 51 -3.04 8.97 -13.65
C SER A 51 -3.42 10.44 -13.87
N SER A 52 -4.56 10.71 -14.49
CA SER A 52 -5.13 12.05 -14.68
C SER A 52 -5.94 12.54 -13.49
N TYR A 53 -6.26 11.67 -12.52
CA TYR A 53 -7.01 12.06 -11.33
C TYR A 53 -6.10 12.83 -10.37
N ARG A 54 -6.63 13.92 -9.80
CA ARG A 54 -5.96 14.84 -8.89
C ARG A 54 -6.91 15.07 -7.71
N PRO A 55 -6.76 14.34 -6.59
CA PRO A 55 -7.66 14.47 -5.44
C PRO A 55 -7.79 15.91 -4.94
N GLU A 56 -6.71 16.68 -4.98
CA GLU A 56 -6.68 18.09 -4.55
C GLU A 56 -7.54 19.02 -5.41
N MET A 57 -7.89 18.62 -6.64
CA MET A 57 -8.74 19.38 -7.56
C MET A 57 -10.19 18.88 -7.54
N ASP A 58 -10.55 17.98 -6.62
CA ASP A 58 -11.88 17.42 -6.56
C ASP A 58 -12.88 18.42 -5.96
N VAL A 59 -13.86 18.81 -6.76
CA VAL A 59 -14.93 19.78 -6.40
C VAL A 59 -16.29 19.11 -6.20
N THR A 60 -16.33 17.77 -6.12
CA THR A 60 -17.57 17.04 -5.83
C THR A 60 -18.10 17.33 -4.43
N PRO A 61 -19.39 17.07 -4.15
CA PRO A 61 -19.96 17.26 -2.82
C PRO A 61 -19.17 16.53 -1.73
N GLU A 62 -19.15 17.13 -0.54
CA GLU A 62 -18.59 16.48 0.64
C GLU A 62 -19.46 15.30 1.05
N LEU A 63 -18.82 14.26 1.57
CA LEU A 63 -19.53 13.10 2.07
C LEU A 63 -20.35 13.47 3.33
N ASP A 64 -21.47 12.80 3.53
CA ASP A 64 -22.18 12.85 4.81
C ASP A 64 -21.39 12.12 5.91
N ALA A 65 -21.82 12.26 7.17
CA ALA A 65 -21.12 11.70 8.31
C ALA A 65 -20.94 10.16 8.23
N GLU A 66 -21.89 9.45 7.63
CA GLU A 66 -21.83 7.99 7.50
C GLU A 66 -20.80 7.59 6.44
N ALA A 67 -20.87 8.20 5.26
CA ALA A 67 -19.95 7.98 4.15
C ALA A 67 -18.53 8.45 4.50
N MET A 68 -18.38 9.53 5.27
CA MET A 68 -17.10 9.98 5.83
C MET A 68 -16.46 8.91 6.72
N ASN A 69 -17.22 8.34 7.66
CA ASN A 69 -16.73 7.28 8.53
C ASN A 69 -16.27 6.07 7.71
N ARG A 70 -17.10 5.68 6.72
CA ARG A 70 -16.79 4.58 5.81
C ARG A 70 -15.53 4.82 4.98
N TYR A 71 -15.36 6.03 4.47
CA TYR A 71 -14.15 6.45 3.78
C TYR A 71 -12.90 6.26 4.66
N GLN A 72 -12.96 6.71 5.92
CA GLN A 72 -11.87 6.55 6.88
C GLN A 72 -11.56 5.07 7.17
N GLN A 73 -12.60 4.24 7.34
CA GLN A 73 -12.44 2.79 7.51
C GLN A 73 -11.74 2.16 6.30
N TYR A 74 -12.17 2.50 5.09
CA TYR A 74 -11.58 1.98 3.86
C TYR A 74 -10.13 2.42 3.66
N ILE A 75 -9.79 3.67 3.98
CA ILE A 75 -8.39 4.13 3.98
C ILE A 75 -7.57 3.34 5.01
N GLY A 76 -8.11 3.07 6.19
CA GLY A 76 -7.45 2.22 7.19
C GLY A 76 -7.16 0.81 6.67
N VAL A 77 -8.13 0.19 6.01
CA VAL A 77 -7.97 -1.14 5.38
C VAL A 77 -6.88 -1.11 4.31
N LEU A 78 -6.88 -0.10 3.44
CA LEU A 78 -5.90 0.02 2.36
C LEU A 78 -4.48 0.28 2.90
N ARG A 79 -4.34 1.10 3.95
CA ARG A 79 -3.06 1.29 4.64
C ARG A 79 -2.54 -0.01 5.24
N TRP A 80 -3.40 -0.77 5.92
CA TRP A 80 -2.98 -2.07 6.45
C TRP A 80 -2.57 -3.04 5.34
N ALA A 81 -3.27 -3.04 4.21
CA ALA A 81 -2.87 -3.84 3.05
C ALA A 81 -1.48 -3.46 2.50
N ILE A 82 -1.12 -2.18 2.53
CA ILE A 82 0.23 -1.70 2.13
C ILE A 82 1.29 -2.31 3.05
N GLU A 83 1.09 -2.23 4.38
CA GLU A 83 2.01 -2.80 5.37
C GLU A 83 2.17 -4.33 5.20
N LEU A 84 1.11 -5.02 4.79
CA LEU A 84 1.14 -6.46 4.53
C LEU A 84 1.74 -6.86 3.17
N GLY A 85 2.17 -5.90 2.34
CA GLY A 85 2.90 -6.15 1.09
C GLY A 85 2.31 -5.54 -0.19
N ARG A 86 1.21 -4.77 -0.13
CA ARG A 86 0.68 -4.01 -1.29
C ARG A 86 1.28 -2.62 -1.43
N ILE A 87 2.60 -2.56 -1.53
CA ILE A 87 3.33 -1.28 -1.67
C ILE A 87 2.97 -0.56 -3.00
N ASP A 88 2.50 -1.31 -4.00
CA ASP A 88 2.17 -0.84 -5.35
C ASP A 88 1.04 0.20 -5.43
N MET A 89 0.26 0.39 -4.36
CA MET A 89 -0.79 1.44 -4.27
C MET A 89 -0.50 2.51 -3.22
N ASN A 90 0.70 2.53 -2.65
CA ASN A 90 1.04 3.43 -1.55
C ASN A 90 0.81 4.90 -1.93
N THR A 91 1.29 5.33 -3.09
CA THR A 91 1.14 6.71 -3.57
C THR A 91 -0.33 7.13 -3.62
N GLU A 92 -1.17 6.32 -4.26
CA GLU A 92 -2.61 6.59 -4.40
C GLU A 92 -3.32 6.67 -3.05
N VAL A 93 -3.05 5.72 -2.15
CA VAL A 93 -3.65 5.70 -0.81
C VAL A 93 -3.15 6.88 0.04
N SER A 94 -1.88 7.26 -0.08
CA SER A 94 -1.31 8.43 0.61
C SER A 94 -1.93 9.74 0.13
N CYS A 95 -2.21 9.90 -1.17
CA CYS A 95 -2.91 11.09 -1.67
C CYS A 95 -4.34 11.19 -1.11
N LEU A 96 -5.10 10.10 -1.17
CA LEU A 96 -6.48 10.06 -0.65
C LEU A 96 -6.53 10.24 0.88
N SER A 97 -5.54 9.69 1.57
CA SER A 97 -5.35 9.84 3.01
C SER A 97 -5.27 11.29 3.52
N GLN A 98 -4.85 12.24 2.68
CA GLN A 98 -4.78 13.66 3.08
C GLN A 98 -6.18 14.28 3.27
N HIS A 99 -7.21 13.65 2.73
CA HIS A 99 -8.58 14.16 2.69
C HIS A 99 -9.49 13.52 3.75
N LEU A 100 -8.93 12.89 4.80
CA LEU A 100 -9.71 12.20 5.85
C LEU A 100 -10.64 13.12 6.64
N ALA A 101 -10.30 14.40 6.76
CA ALA A 101 -11.09 15.39 7.52
C ALA A 101 -12.32 15.90 6.77
N SER A 102 -12.24 16.01 5.44
CA SER A 102 -13.35 16.43 4.56
C SER A 102 -13.24 15.66 3.23
N PRO A 103 -13.61 14.37 3.23
CA PRO A 103 -13.62 13.57 2.02
C PRO A 103 -14.84 13.93 1.16
N ARG A 104 -14.71 13.73 -0.15
CA ARG A 104 -15.71 14.07 -1.17
C ARG A 104 -16.13 12.81 -1.93
N GLU A 105 -17.24 12.87 -2.64
CA GLU A 105 -17.76 11.75 -3.43
C GLU A 105 -16.72 11.20 -4.42
N GLY A 106 -15.97 12.07 -5.10
CA GLY A 106 -14.93 11.67 -6.02
C GLY A 106 -13.77 10.94 -5.34
N HIS A 107 -13.41 11.32 -4.10
CA HIS A 107 -12.44 10.58 -3.28
C HIS A 107 -12.95 9.17 -2.97
N MET A 108 -14.22 9.02 -2.61
CA MET A 108 -14.83 7.72 -2.36
C MET A 108 -14.84 6.85 -3.61
N HIS A 109 -15.16 7.43 -4.77
CA HIS A 109 -15.07 6.76 -6.06
C HIS A 109 -13.63 6.31 -6.40
N ALA A 110 -12.62 7.09 -6.02
CA ALA A 110 -11.22 6.70 -6.18
C ALA A 110 -10.86 5.51 -5.27
N VAL A 111 -11.33 5.49 -4.02
CA VAL A 111 -11.19 4.34 -3.12
C VAL A 111 -11.81 3.07 -3.72
N TYR A 112 -13.02 3.15 -4.28
CA TYR A 112 -13.64 1.99 -4.96
C TYR A 112 -12.84 1.50 -6.17
N LYS A 113 -12.20 2.40 -6.94
CA LYS A 113 -11.31 2.02 -8.03
C LYS A 113 -10.09 1.24 -7.53
N ILE A 114 -9.54 1.59 -6.35
CA ILE A 114 -8.45 0.83 -5.72
C ILE A 114 -8.92 -0.56 -5.33
N PHE A 115 -10.10 -0.70 -4.71
CA PHE A 115 -10.66 -2.03 -4.41
C PHE A 115 -10.95 -2.85 -5.67
N ARG A 116 -11.40 -2.23 -6.76
CA ARG A 116 -11.56 -2.90 -8.05
C ARG A 116 -10.23 -3.37 -8.64
N TYR A 117 -9.20 -2.54 -8.54
CA TYR A 117 -7.83 -2.90 -8.91
C TYR A 117 -7.34 -4.12 -8.11
N LEU A 118 -7.54 -4.10 -6.79
CA LEU A 118 -7.24 -5.23 -5.92
C LEU A 118 -7.98 -6.49 -6.33
N GLN A 119 -9.31 -6.42 -6.50
CA GLN A 119 -10.16 -7.55 -6.90
C GLN A 119 -9.67 -8.23 -8.19
N LYS A 120 -9.16 -7.47 -9.15
CA LYS A 120 -8.69 -8.01 -10.43
C LYS A 120 -7.28 -8.60 -10.37
N ASN A 121 -6.40 -8.01 -9.57
CA ASN A 121 -4.97 -8.33 -9.61
C ASN A 121 -4.49 -9.18 -8.43
N LEU A 122 -5.33 -9.46 -7.43
CA LEU A 122 -4.90 -10.17 -6.22
C LEU A 122 -4.42 -11.61 -6.50
N SER A 123 -4.96 -12.28 -7.51
CA SER A 123 -4.53 -13.64 -7.89
C SER A 123 -3.20 -13.66 -8.63
N SER A 124 -2.97 -12.68 -9.52
CA SER A 124 -1.75 -12.58 -10.32
C SER A 124 -0.60 -11.91 -9.56
N ASN A 125 -0.91 -10.94 -8.70
CA ASN A 125 0.03 -10.23 -7.85
C ASN A 125 -0.51 -10.22 -6.41
N PRO A 126 -0.14 -11.23 -5.60
CA PRO A 126 -0.60 -11.34 -4.22
C PRO A 126 0.06 -10.33 -3.26
N GLY A 127 1.02 -9.50 -3.72
CA GLY A 127 1.74 -8.57 -2.85
C GLY A 127 2.53 -9.30 -1.76
N ARG A 128 3.47 -10.16 -2.16
CA ARG A 128 4.31 -10.92 -1.22
C ARG A 128 5.54 -10.10 -0.86
N MET A 129 5.76 -9.91 0.44
CA MET A 129 6.99 -9.33 0.98
C MET A 129 7.86 -10.46 1.52
N VAL A 130 9.14 -10.47 1.12
CA VAL A 130 10.14 -11.45 1.58
C VAL A 130 11.16 -10.72 2.44
N PHE A 131 11.39 -11.24 3.65
CA PHE A 131 12.33 -10.69 4.63
C PHE A 131 13.67 -11.37 4.44
N ASP A 132 14.41 -10.89 3.45
CA ASP A 132 15.80 -11.30 3.24
C ASP A 132 16.70 -10.59 4.25
N GLY A 133 17.37 -11.39 5.09
CA GLY A 133 18.31 -10.91 6.09
C GLY A 133 19.76 -10.93 5.60
N ALA A 134 20.00 -11.31 4.34
CA ALA A 134 21.34 -11.27 3.76
C ALA A 134 21.81 -9.82 3.63
N TYR A 135 23.06 -9.58 4.02
CA TYR A 135 23.69 -8.30 3.73
C TYR A 135 23.96 -8.22 2.22
N PRO A 136 23.56 -7.11 1.56
CA PRO A 136 23.95 -6.89 0.19
C PRO A 136 25.48 -6.74 0.14
N ASP A 137 26.10 -7.28 -0.90
CA ASP A 137 27.53 -7.07 -1.15
C ASP A 137 27.76 -5.57 -1.44
N THR A 138 28.44 -4.88 -0.53
CA THR A 138 28.70 -3.45 -0.61
C THR A 138 30.08 -3.22 -1.22
N ASP A 139 30.17 -2.55 -2.36
CA ASP A 139 31.46 -2.13 -2.93
C ASP A 139 31.99 -0.91 -2.13
N PRO A 140 33.08 -1.03 -1.36
CA PRO A 140 33.62 0.07 -0.57
C PRO A 140 34.00 1.28 -1.43
N LYS A 141 34.27 1.08 -2.73
CA LYS A 141 34.62 2.16 -3.66
C LYS A 141 33.46 3.10 -3.93
N LEU A 142 32.21 2.63 -3.84
CA LEU A 142 31.03 3.49 -3.96
C LEU A 142 30.96 4.52 -2.83
N PHE A 143 31.59 4.21 -1.69
CA PHE A 143 31.63 5.05 -0.50
C PHE A 143 32.96 5.79 -0.34
N ALA A 144 33.91 5.65 -1.28
CA ALA A 144 35.23 6.29 -1.19
C ALA A 144 35.16 7.84 -1.20
N ASN A 145 34.07 8.41 -1.71
CA ASN A 145 33.79 9.84 -1.70
C ASN A 145 32.54 10.19 -0.85
N SER A 146 32.14 9.33 0.09
CA SER A 146 31.03 9.68 0.98
C SER A 146 31.39 10.91 1.81
N VAL A 147 30.41 11.78 2.00
CA VAL A 147 30.58 13.01 2.80
C VAL A 147 30.76 12.69 4.28
N THR A 148 30.31 11.51 4.72
CA THR A 148 30.48 10.97 6.07
C THR A 148 31.84 10.29 6.21
N ASP A 149 32.62 10.77 7.17
CA ASP A 149 33.80 10.09 7.69
C ASP A 149 33.34 8.90 8.54
N PRO A 150 33.76 7.65 8.23
CA PRO A 150 33.40 6.49 9.04
C PRO A 150 33.78 6.65 10.52
N ASP A 151 34.84 7.39 10.82
CA ASP A 151 35.32 7.62 12.18
C ASP A 151 34.47 8.66 12.94
N GLU A 152 33.66 9.48 12.26
CA GLU A 152 32.76 10.47 12.88
C GLU A 152 31.75 9.81 13.83
N TRP A 153 31.33 8.58 13.53
CA TRP A 153 30.41 7.83 14.39
C TRP A 153 31.06 7.38 15.71
N ASN A 154 32.38 7.22 15.77
CA ASN A 154 33.10 6.86 17.00
C ASN A 154 33.08 8.00 18.03
N ASP A 155 33.01 9.26 17.59
CA ASP A 155 32.87 10.41 18.50
C ASP A 155 31.52 10.38 19.24
N PHE A 156 30.47 9.87 18.58
CA PHE A 156 29.13 9.77 19.17
C PHE A 156 28.89 8.44 19.89
N TYR A 157 29.50 7.34 19.41
CA TYR A 157 29.28 5.98 19.89
C TYR A 157 30.59 5.18 19.97
N PRO A 158 31.50 5.54 20.89
CA PRO A 158 32.84 4.93 20.96
C PRO A 158 32.82 3.44 21.34
N GLU A 159 31.71 2.96 21.90
CA GLU A 159 31.53 1.58 22.34
C GLU A 159 30.81 0.70 21.28
N ALA A 160 30.43 1.28 20.13
CA ALA A 160 29.71 0.54 19.10
C ALA A 160 30.65 -0.40 18.34
N ALA A 161 30.26 -1.67 18.29
CA ALA A 161 30.91 -2.70 17.48
C ALA A 161 29.84 -3.47 16.70
N GLU A 162 30.19 -3.97 15.52
CA GLU A 162 29.34 -4.88 14.72
C GLU A 162 29.19 -6.26 15.38
#